data_AF-X1DDM3-F1
#
_entry.id   AF-X1DDM3-F1
#
_cell.length_a   1.000
_cell.length_b   1.000
_cell.length_c   1.000
_cell.angle_alpha   90.00
_cell.angle_beta   90.00
_cell.angle_gamma   90.00
#
_symmetry.space_group_name_H-M   'P 1'
#
loop_
_entity.id
_entity.type
_entity.pdbx_description
1 polymer ?
#
loop_
_entity_poly.entity_id
_entity_poly.type
_entity_poly.pdbx_seq_one_letter_code
_entity_poly.pdbx_strand_id
1 'polypeptide(L)'
;MSWSTIREADTEDYENLEKQAVLFAKRNGLDLSSYDGITKYPATNTIEFECDDKIHNENYYYLRQKWHAVVRRLFEHKHAEGIKCNYIGYSLD
;
A
#
# COMPACT_ATOMS: atom_id res chain seq x y z
N MET A 1 -7.08 8.29 -12.99
CA MET A 1 -5.64 7.97 -13.03
C MET A 1 -5.46 6.63 -13.71
N SER A 2 -4.66 6.56 -14.77
CA SER A 2 -4.25 5.29 -15.37
C SER A 2 -3.16 4.64 -14.51
N TRP A 3 -3.11 3.32 -14.46
CA TRP A 3 -2.06 2.57 -13.76
C TRP A 3 -1.21 1.84 -14.79
N SER A 4 0.10 1.81 -14.57
CA SER A 4 1.03 1.02 -15.36
C SER A 4 1.52 -0.19 -14.59
N THR A 5 1.51 -1.35 -15.25
CA THR A 5 1.99 -2.62 -14.71
C THR A 5 3.51 -2.74 -14.84
N ILE A 6 4.17 -3.21 -13.77
CA ILE A 6 5.58 -3.59 -13.77
C ILE A 6 5.70 -5.12 -13.92
N ARG A 7 4.99 -5.88 -13.07
CA ARG A 7 4.92 -7.35 -13.11
C ARG A 7 3.70 -7.88 -12.37
N GLU A 8 3.41 -9.17 -12.55
CA GLU A 8 2.41 -9.89 -11.75
C GLU A 8 2.91 -10.08 -10.30
N ALA A 9 1.99 -9.95 -9.35
CA ALA A 9 2.23 -10.13 -7.93
C ALA A 9 2.02 -11.59 -7.55
N ASP A 10 2.93 -12.14 -6.74
CA ASP A 10 2.82 -13.47 -6.17
C ASP A 10 2.32 -13.43 -4.72
N THR A 11 2.11 -14.61 -4.12
CA THR A 11 1.65 -14.73 -2.73
C THR A 11 2.63 -14.07 -1.74
N GLU A 12 3.94 -14.12 -2.00
CA GLU A 12 4.95 -13.55 -1.11
C GLU A 12 4.91 -12.02 -1.13
N ASP A 13 4.66 -11.40 -2.29
CA ASP A 13 4.47 -9.96 -2.42
C ASP A 13 3.34 -9.44 -1.53
N TYR A 14 2.21 -10.16 -1.52
CA TYR A 14 1.06 -9.84 -0.69
C TYR A 14 1.38 -9.95 0.79
N GLU A 15 1.96 -11.07 1.23
CA GLU A 15 2.34 -11.26 2.63
C GLU A 15 3.36 -10.22 3.12
N ASN A 16 4.33 -9.89 2.29
CA ASN A 16 5.35 -8.91 2.64
C ASN A 16 4.77 -7.50 2.71
N LEU A 17 3.88 -7.13 1.79
CA LEU A 17 3.22 -5.84 1.79
C LEU A 17 2.34 -5.67 3.03
N GLU A 18 1.60 -6.71 3.44
CA GLU A 18 0.80 -6.74 4.66
C GLU A 18 1.67 -6.54 5.92
N LYS A 19 2.77 -7.30 6.04
CA LYS A 19 3.74 -7.13 7.14
C LYS A 19 4.27 -5.70 7.20
N GLN A 20 4.63 -5.11 6.06
CA GLN A 20 5.11 -3.74 6.00
C GLN A 20 4.03 -2.71 6.35
N ALA A 21 2.78 -2.92 5.93
CA ALA A 21 1.65 -2.05 6.27
C ALA A 21 1.41 -2.00 7.79
N VAL A 22 1.41 -3.16 8.46
CA VAL A 22 1.27 -3.24 9.93
C VAL A 22 2.42 -2.52 10.63
N LEU A 23 3.66 -2.73 10.20
CA LEU A 23 4.83 -2.05 10.77
C LEU A 23 4.78 -0.53 10.53
N PHE A 24 4.36 -0.11 9.34
CA PHE A 24 4.20 1.29 8.98
C PHE A 24 3.15 1.97 9.87
N ALA A 25 1.99 1.36 10.04
CA ALA A 25 0.93 1.87 10.89
C ALA A 25 1.38 2.00 12.36
N LYS A 26 1.98 0.94 12.93
CA LYS A 26 2.54 0.97 14.29
C LYS A 26 3.57 2.09 14.49
N ARG A 27 4.49 2.28 13.53
CA ARG A 27 5.54 3.31 13.60
C ARG A 27 5.00 4.73 13.54
N ASN A 28 3.84 4.94 12.92
CA ASN A 28 3.23 6.25 12.77
C ASN A 28 2.02 6.44 13.72
N GLY A 29 1.82 5.55 14.69
CA GLY A 29 0.74 5.66 15.67
C GLY A 29 -0.67 5.58 15.07
N LEU A 30 -0.81 4.91 13.91
CA LEU A 30 -2.11 4.69 13.30
C LEU A 30 -2.84 3.57 14.04
N ASP A 31 -4.11 3.79 14.34
CA ASP A 31 -4.94 2.79 14.99
C ASP A 31 -5.25 1.65 14.00
N LEU A 32 -4.92 0.43 14.40
CA LEU A 32 -5.19 -0.80 13.66
C LEU A 32 -6.35 -1.59 14.27
N SER A 33 -7.10 -1.02 15.22
CA SER A 33 -8.20 -1.70 15.92
C SER A 33 -9.33 -2.18 14.99
N SER A 34 -9.52 -1.51 13.85
CA SER A 34 -10.45 -1.93 12.79
C SER A 34 -9.82 -2.86 11.75
N TYR A 35 -8.52 -3.13 11.85
CA TYR A 35 -7.80 -4.04 10.96
C TYR A 35 -7.96 -5.47 11.48
N ASP A 36 -9.14 -6.05 11.25
CA ASP A 36 -9.32 -7.50 11.30
C ASP A 36 -8.47 -8.08 10.16
N GLY A 37 -7.30 -8.62 10.51
CA GLY A 37 -6.30 -9.11 9.56
C GLY A 37 -6.94 -9.80 8.36
N ILE A 38 -6.48 -9.40 7.16
CA ILE A 38 -7.07 -9.68 5.87
C ILE A 38 -7.60 -11.12 5.83
N THR A 39 -8.92 -11.23 5.95
CA THR A 39 -9.63 -12.47 5.66
C THR A 39 -9.36 -12.78 4.19
N LYS A 40 -8.45 -13.74 3.95
CA LYS A 40 -8.20 -14.45 2.68
C LYS A 40 -8.63 -13.69 1.42
N TYR A 41 -7.70 -12.93 0.85
CA TYR A 41 -7.73 -12.32 -0.48
C TYR A 41 -8.78 -12.90 -1.45
N PRO A 42 -9.91 -12.21 -1.69
CA PRO A 42 -10.48 -12.17 -3.02
C PRO A 42 -9.68 -11.13 -3.80
N ALA A 43 -9.02 -11.58 -4.87
CA ALA A 43 -8.24 -10.79 -5.80
C ALA A 43 -9.04 -9.60 -6.37
N THR A 44 -9.09 -8.46 -5.69
CA THR A 44 -9.57 -7.18 -6.27
C THR A 44 -9.27 -5.94 -5.43
N ASN A 45 -8.97 -6.05 -4.14
CA ASN A 45 -8.94 -4.85 -3.31
C ASN A 45 -7.55 -4.22 -3.37
N THR A 46 -7.46 -3.08 -4.05
CA THR A 46 -6.40 -2.11 -3.82
C THR A 46 -6.20 -1.98 -2.30
N ILE A 47 -4.95 -1.99 -1.82
CA ILE A 47 -4.68 -1.40 -0.49
C ILE A 47 -4.81 0.11 -0.68
N GLU A 48 -6.04 0.57 -0.87
CA GLU A 48 -6.41 1.96 -0.83
C GLU A 48 -6.47 2.33 0.66
N PHE A 49 -5.55 3.18 1.08
CA PHE A 49 -5.71 3.90 2.33
C PHE A 49 -6.91 4.85 2.16
N GLU A 50 -8.13 4.35 2.35
CA GLU A 50 -9.28 5.20 2.63
C GLU A 50 -9.09 5.76 4.05
N CYS A 51 -8.24 6.77 4.16
CA CYS A 51 -8.24 7.66 5.30
C CYS A 51 -9.36 8.67 5.07
N ASP A 52 -10.37 8.59 5.92
CA ASP A 52 -11.45 9.56 6.13
C ASP A 52 -11.06 10.97 5.66
N ASP A 53 -11.86 11.57 4.77
CA ASP A 53 -11.58 12.81 4.00
C ASP A 53 -11.12 14.01 4.86
N LYS A 54 -11.27 13.93 6.18
CA LYS A 54 -10.82 14.89 7.18
C LYS A 54 -9.31 14.92 7.42
N ILE A 55 -8.54 13.94 6.92
CA ILE A 55 -7.07 13.94 6.97
C ILE A 55 -6.48 14.54 5.67
N HIS A 56 -7.15 15.53 5.06
CA HIS A 56 -6.55 16.43 4.05
C HIS A 56 -5.57 17.43 4.71
N ASN A 57 -4.61 16.90 5.47
CA ASN A 57 -3.62 17.66 6.20
C ASN A 57 -2.22 17.22 5.72
N GLU A 58 -1.21 18.09 5.82
CA GLU A 58 0.17 17.85 5.36
C GLU A 58 0.74 16.49 5.82
N ASN A 59 0.27 16.00 6.97
CA ASN A 59 0.55 14.67 7.50
C ASN A 59 0.17 13.53 6.55
N TYR A 60 -0.94 13.60 5.81
CA TYR A 60 -1.34 12.57 4.85
C TYR A 60 -0.38 12.51 3.67
N TYR A 61 -0.03 13.66 3.10
CA TYR A 61 0.94 13.72 2.00
C TYR A 61 2.29 13.14 2.44
N TYR A 62 2.72 13.50 3.65
CA TYR A 62 3.95 12.97 4.25
C TYR A 62 3.89 11.45 4.50
N LEU A 63 2.78 10.94 5.05
CA LEU A 63 2.59 9.50 5.28
C LEU A 63 2.53 8.72 3.96
N ARG A 64 1.84 9.26 2.95
CA ARG A 64 1.78 8.68 1.60
C ARG A 64 3.18 8.57 0.98
N GLN A 65 3.99 9.63 1.06
CA GLN A 65 5.38 9.59 0.57
C GLN A 65 6.23 8.55 1.30
N LYS A 66 6.10 8.45 2.63
CA LYS A 66 6.81 7.44 3.41
C LYS A 66 6.37 6.02 3.06
N TRP A 67 5.07 5.80 2.86
CA TRP A 67 4.54 4.51 2.44
C TRP A 67 5.09 4.10 1.08
N HIS A 68 5.06 5.00 0.10
CA HIS A 68 5.66 4.77 -1.22
C HIS A 68 7.15 4.41 -1.13
N ALA A 69 7.92 5.05 -0.24
CA ALA A 69 9.32 4.69 -0.03
C ALA A 69 9.49 3.25 0.49
N VAL A 70 8.57 2.78 1.35
CA VAL A 70 8.54 1.39 1.83
C VAL A 70 8.22 0.44 0.68
N VAL A 71 7.20 0.76 -0.13
CA VAL A 71 6.78 -0.05 -1.29
C VAL A 71 7.91 -0.19 -2.32
N ARG A 72 8.57 0.91 -2.68
CA ARG A 72 9.71 0.92 -3.61
C ARG A 72 10.88 0.08 -3.11
N ARG A 73 11.13 0.11 -1.80
CA ARG A 73 12.16 -0.71 -1.16
C ARG A 73 11.76 -2.19 -1.13
N LEU A 74 10.50 -2.47 -0.85
CA LEU A 74 9.99 -3.84 -0.78
C LEU A 74 10.10 -4.55 -2.13
N PHE A 75 9.73 -3.87 -3.22
CA PHE A 75 9.76 -4.43 -4.57
C PHE A 75 11.04 -4.11 -5.35
N GLU A 76 12.04 -3.49 -4.70
CA GLU A 76 13.31 -3.07 -5.29
C GLU A 76 13.15 -2.29 -6.61
N HIS A 77 12.06 -1.54 -6.75
CA HIS A 77 11.69 -0.85 -7.99
C HIS A 77 11.35 0.62 -7.74
N LYS A 78 12.11 1.52 -8.39
CA LYS A 78 12.00 2.97 -8.18
C LYS A 78 10.61 3.56 -8.44
N HIS A 79 9.83 2.91 -9.30
CA HIS A 79 8.47 3.35 -9.63
C HIS A 79 7.39 2.60 -8.87
N ALA A 80 7.66 1.53 -8.12
CA ALA A 80 6.56 0.79 -7.49
C ALA A 80 5.79 1.66 -6.48
N GLU A 81 4.46 1.65 -6.56
CA GLU A 81 3.58 2.42 -5.66
C GLU A 81 2.49 1.58 -5.01
N GLY A 82 2.26 0.36 -5.48
CA GLY A 82 1.38 -0.61 -4.82
C GLY A 82 1.03 -1.81 -5.69
N ILE A 83 0.05 -2.59 -5.22
CA ILE A 83 -0.54 -3.72 -5.95
C ILE A 83 -1.97 -3.35 -6.39
N LYS A 84 -2.30 -3.65 -7.64
CA LYS A 84 -3.63 -3.48 -8.21
C LYS A 84 -3.96 -4.65 -9.14
N CYS A 85 -5.11 -5.29 -8.95
CA CYS A 85 -5.60 -6.39 -9.80
C CYS A 85 -4.58 -7.52 -10.00
N ASN A 86 -3.86 -7.95 -8.94
CA ASN A 86 -2.76 -8.93 -9.02
C ASN A 86 -1.48 -8.47 -9.70
N TYR A 87 -1.32 -7.16 -9.91
CA TYR A 87 -0.10 -6.62 -10.50
C TYR A 87 0.55 -5.59 -9.58
N ILE A 88 1.88 -5.65 -9.49
CA ILE A 88 2.66 -4.54 -8.94
C ILE A 88 2.74 -3.46 -10.01
N GLY A 89 2.42 -2.24 -9.62
CA GLY A 89 2.33 -1.12 -10.55
C GLY A 89 2.57 0.23 -9.90
N TYR A 90 2.30 1.26 -10.70
CA TYR A 90 2.46 2.65 -10.31
C TYR A 90 1.41 3.54 -10.93
N SER A 91 1.09 4.65 -10.25
CA SER A 91 0.19 5.66 -10.80
C SER A 91 0.88 6.36 -11.97
N LEU A 92 0.22 6.37 -13.12
CA LEU A 92 0.48 7.37 -14.15
C LEU A 92 -0.40 8.57 -13.79
N ASP A 93 0.12 9.42 -12.90
CA ASP A 93 -0.44 10.76 -12.70
C ASP A 93 -0.29 11.59 -13.98
#